data_AF-A0A0A2B3V0-F1
#
_entry.id   AF-A0A0A2B3V0-F1
#
_cell.length_a   1.000
_cell.length_b   1.000
_cell.length_c   1.000
_cell.angle_alpha   90.00
_cell.angle_beta   90.00
_cell.angle_gamma   90.00
#
_symmetry.space_group_name_H-M   'P 1'
#
loop_
_entity.id
_entity.type
_entity.pdbx_description
1 polymer ?
#
loop_
_entity_poly.entity_id
_entity_poly.type
_entity_poly.pdbx_seq_one_letter_code
_entity_poly.pdbx_strand_id
1 'polypeptide(L)'
;MLSLLKKLYLIFGILLFCHLKFPEKLSANIKSFEWHPVGVDNYRNITQWINLLSYEPLNNNSFRMQMKLIEGNKQILGRLDINCRNKDYYLRKKREMSQRGTWNTIEKGSSYEEIAQIYCKRTSAASSWGYTAGTKYLWDIEKPQYSASKHEGDWITLYKNNSREFKYNSNTQKIYDYILAAYFYQKKESYQYDPYISRKSDYGWIAVSCKDNLYSVFRKLSNSSKGEWMAPKPGPIGGGASLIRKAKCYE
;
A
#
# COMPACT_ATOMS: atom_id res chain seq x y z
N MET A 1 51.08 -0.91 44.53
CA MET A 1 50.16 0.23 44.31
C MET A 1 49.74 0.43 42.83
N LEU A 2 50.49 -0.06 41.84
CA LEU A 2 50.16 0.10 40.40
C LEU A 2 49.08 -0.86 39.84
N SER A 3 48.74 -1.97 40.52
CA SER A 3 47.81 -2.97 39.96
C SER A 3 46.32 -2.69 40.25
N LEU A 4 46.01 -1.90 41.28
CA LEU A 4 44.64 -1.48 41.58
C LEU A 4 44.14 -0.40 40.61
N LEU A 5 44.99 0.56 40.23
CA LEU A 5 44.64 1.59 39.24
C LEU A 5 44.30 0.97 37.87
N LYS A 6 45.04 -0.05 37.41
CA LYS A 6 44.75 -0.73 36.14
C LYS A 6 43.38 -1.43 36.13
N LYS A 7 42.93 -1.97 37.27
CA LYS A 7 41.61 -2.60 37.39
C LYS A 7 40.48 -1.56 37.45
N LEU A 8 40.71 -0.41 38.08
CA LEU A 8 39.74 0.70 38.15
C LEU A 8 39.50 1.37 36.79
N TYR A 9 40.54 1.53 35.96
CA TYR A 9 40.39 2.06 34.59
C TYR A 9 39.59 1.14 33.67
N LEU A 10 39.69 -0.18 33.86
CA LEU A 10 38.90 -1.14 33.08
C LEU A 10 37.41 -1.05 33.42
N ILE A 11 37.09 -0.88 34.70
CA ILE A 11 35.70 -0.75 35.19
C ILE A 11 35.10 0.60 34.77
N PHE A 12 35.86 1.70 34.86
CA PHE A 12 35.41 3.01 34.38
C PHE A 12 35.25 3.06 32.86
N GLY A 13 36.11 2.40 32.09
CA GLY A 13 35.97 2.30 30.63
C GLY A 13 34.71 1.54 30.20
N ILE A 14 34.33 0.48 30.93
CA ILE A 14 33.10 -0.29 30.68
C ILE A 14 31.86 0.52 31.07
N LEU A 15 31.89 1.23 32.21
CA LEU A 15 30.77 2.07 32.65
C LEU A 15 30.56 3.30 31.75
N LEU A 16 31.61 3.88 31.18
CA LEU A 16 31.51 4.98 30.21
C LEU A 16 30.89 4.51 28.88
N PHE A 17 31.14 3.26 28.47
CA PHE A 17 30.52 2.68 27.28
C PHE A 17 29.04 2.33 27.46
N CYS A 18 28.60 1.99 28.68
CA CYS A 18 27.19 1.71 28.97
C CYS A 18 26.31 2.97 29.06
N HIS A 19 26.88 4.15 29.29
CA HIS A 19 26.15 5.43 29.37
C HIS A 19 26.25 6.31 28.12
N LEU A 20 27.06 5.93 27.14
CA LEU A 20 26.97 6.49 25.80
C LEU A 20 25.68 6.00 25.15
N LYS A 21 24.59 6.76 25.34
CA LYS A 21 23.46 6.77 24.43
C LYS A 21 23.99 7.18 23.06
N PHE A 22 24.47 6.19 22.30
CA PHE A 22 24.63 6.33 20.87
C PHE A 22 23.27 6.80 20.36
N PRO A 23 23.19 7.92 19.61
CA PRO A 23 21.95 8.25 18.92
C PRO A 23 21.64 7.01 18.10
N GLU A 24 20.44 6.45 18.28
CA GLU A 24 19.96 5.29 17.53
C GLU A 24 20.25 5.56 16.06
N LYS A 25 21.38 5.03 15.59
CA LYS A 25 21.56 4.70 14.20
C LYS A 25 20.38 3.79 13.99
N LEU A 26 19.42 4.27 13.20
CA LEU A 26 18.33 3.49 12.62
C LEU A 26 18.95 2.25 11.95
N SER A 27 19.30 1.26 12.77
CA SER A 27 19.59 -0.09 12.39
C SER A 27 18.21 -0.61 12.06
N ALA A 28 17.86 -0.48 10.78
CA ALA A 28 16.67 -1.08 10.22
C ALA A 28 16.72 -2.56 10.59
N ASN A 29 15.94 -2.94 11.59
CA ASN A 29 15.76 -4.30 12.04
C ASN A 29 15.21 -5.09 10.84
N ILE A 30 16.00 -5.98 10.25
CA ILE A 30 15.65 -6.70 9.00
C ILE A 30 14.47 -7.69 9.19
N LYS A 31 13.81 -7.70 10.37
CA LYS A 31 12.61 -8.49 10.62
C LYS A 31 11.38 -7.86 9.92
N SER A 32 11.03 -8.51 8.79
CA SER A 32 9.70 -8.52 8.12
C SER A 32 9.10 -7.16 7.71
N PHE A 33 9.83 -6.36 6.94
CA PHE A 33 9.25 -5.23 6.23
C PHE A 33 8.69 -5.65 4.87
N GLU A 34 7.45 -5.25 4.57
CA GLU A 34 6.85 -5.45 3.25
C GLU A 34 7.43 -4.43 2.25
N TRP A 35 8.25 -4.94 1.34
CA TRP A 35 8.85 -4.16 0.26
C TRP A 35 7.97 -4.23 -0.98
N HIS A 36 7.19 -3.19 -1.23
CA HIS A 36 6.30 -3.09 -2.38
C HIS A 36 7.04 -2.55 -3.61
N PRO A 37 7.06 -3.27 -4.75
CA PRO A 37 7.77 -2.83 -5.95
C PRO A 37 7.09 -1.62 -6.61
N VAL A 38 7.87 -0.59 -6.94
CA VAL A 38 7.33 0.67 -7.50
C VAL A 38 8.02 1.21 -8.75
N GLY A 39 9.18 0.68 -9.10
CA GLY A 39 9.93 1.13 -10.27
C GLY A 39 10.54 -0.05 -11.00
N VAL A 40 10.61 0.07 -12.32
CA VAL A 40 11.20 -0.92 -13.22
C VAL A 40 12.23 -0.27 -14.13
N ASP A 41 13.22 -1.04 -14.59
CA ASP A 41 14.11 -0.60 -15.66
C ASP A 41 13.46 -0.79 -17.05
N ASN A 42 14.22 -0.43 -18.10
CA ASN A 42 13.80 -0.59 -19.49
C ASN A 42 13.55 -2.06 -19.90
N TYR A 43 14.05 -3.02 -19.11
CA TYR A 43 13.87 -4.46 -19.32
C TYR A 43 12.78 -5.05 -18.42
N ARG A 44 11.99 -4.20 -17.72
CA ARG A 44 10.92 -4.56 -16.79
C ARG A 44 11.38 -5.28 -15.52
N ASN A 45 12.67 -5.25 -15.19
CA ASN A 45 13.15 -5.72 -13.89
C ASN A 45 12.79 -4.70 -12.82
N ILE A 46 12.35 -5.18 -11.66
CA ILE A 46 12.06 -4.30 -10.52
C ILE A 46 13.37 -3.72 -10.01
N THR A 47 13.45 -2.38 -9.96
CA THR A 47 14.64 -1.65 -9.50
C THR A 47 14.40 -0.91 -8.19
N GLN A 48 13.16 -0.84 -7.72
CA GLN A 48 12.76 0.05 -6.63
C GLN A 48 11.64 -0.57 -5.79
N TRP A 49 11.77 -0.46 -4.47
CA TRP A 49 10.78 -0.96 -3.50
C TRP A 49 10.56 0.01 -2.35
N ILE A 50 9.31 0.20 -1.94
CA ILE A 50 8.93 1.02 -0.77
C ILE A 50 8.55 0.11 0.38
N ASN A 51 8.98 0.45 1.59
CA ASN A 51 8.54 -0.23 2.81
C ASN A 51 7.20 0.35 3.28
N LEU A 52 6.08 -0.36 3.04
CA LEU A 52 4.75 0.13 3.38
C LEU A 52 4.54 0.40 4.88
N LEU A 53 5.32 -0.24 5.73
CA LEU A 53 5.20 -0.08 7.20
C LEU A 53 6.02 1.10 7.75
N SER A 54 6.76 1.80 6.91
CA SER A 54 7.71 2.85 7.31
C SER A 54 7.18 4.28 7.24
N TYR A 55 5.85 4.44 7.30
CA TYR A 55 5.20 5.75 7.27
C TYR A 55 5.69 6.65 8.40
N GLU A 56 6.20 7.83 8.05
CA GLU A 56 6.66 8.87 8.96
C GLU A 56 6.04 10.22 8.54
N PRO A 57 5.21 10.88 9.36
CA PRO A 57 4.67 12.19 9.01
C PRO A 57 5.79 13.25 8.96
N LEU A 58 5.77 14.12 7.95
CA LEU A 58 6.72 15.23 7.81
C LEU A 58 6.10 16.59 8.15
N ASN A 59 4.87 16.79 7.69
CA ASN A 59 4.04 17.97 7.97
C ASN A 59 2.58 17.63 7.64
N ASN A 60 1.68 18.61 7.76
CA ASN A 60 0.24 18.42 7.52
C ASN A 60 -0.13 17.84 6.16
N ASN A 61 0.71 18.02 5.12
CA ASN A 61 0.44 17.59 3.75
C ASN A 61 1.44 16.56 3.22
N SER A 62 2.41 16.11 4.03
CA SER A 62 3.51 15.29 3.52
C SER A 62 3.93 14.22 4.50
N PHE A 63 4.40 13.10 3.96
CA PHE A 63 4.96 12.00 4.72
C PHE A 63 6.20 11.46 4.03
N ARG A 64 6.95 10.65 4.78
CA ARG A 64 8.15 9.94 4.35
C ARG A 64 7.94 8.44 4.49
N MET A 65 8.58 7.70 3.59
CA MET A 65 8.73 6.25 3.64
C MET A 65 10.18 5.86 3.37
N GLN A 66 10.59 4.71 3.88
CA GLN A 66 11.84 4.05 3.52
C GLN A 66 11.71 3.37 2.17
N MET A 67 12.80 3.39 1.41
CA MET A 67 12.87 2.83 0.08
C MET A 67 14.17 2.05 -0.12
N LYS A 68 14.13 0.98 -0.93
CA LYS A 68 15.28 0.29 -1.50
C LYS A 68 15.31 0.57 -2.99
N LEU A 69 16.49 0.76 -3.55
CA LEU A 69 16.67 0.87 -4.99
C LEU A 69 17.98 0.24 -5.45
N ILE A 70 18.03 -0.18 -6.70
CA ILE A 70 19.22 -0.68 -7.38
C ILE A 70 19.91 0.49 -8.09
N GLU A 71 21.21 0.65 -7.85
CA GLU A 71 22.07 1.60 -8.54
C GLU A 71 23.37 0.89 -8.94
N GLY A 72 23.58 0.72 -10.25
CA GLY A 72 24.58 -0.22 -10.78
C GLY A 72 24.30 -1.64 -10.27
N ASN A 73 25.32 -2.29 -9.70
CA ASN A 73 25.21 -3.65 -9.14
C ASN A 73 24.98 -3.67 -7.62
N LYS A 74 24.53 -2.55 -7.02
CA LYS A 74 24.35 -2.44 -5.57
C LYS A 74 22.93 -2.04 -5.21
N GLN A 75 22.42 -2.63 -4.13
CA GLN A 75 21.20 -2.18 -3.50
C GLN A 75 21.53 -1.09 -2.47
N ILE A 76 20.86 0.04 -2.56
CA ILE A 76 20.99 1.15 -1.62
C ILE A 76 19.67 1.41 -0.89
N LEU A 77 19.78 1.93 0.33
CA LEU A 77 18.63 2.39 1.11
C LEU A 77 18.47 3.90 0.93
N GLY A 78 17.28 4.29 0.50
CA GLY A 78 16.85 5.67 0.35
C GLY A 78 15.60 5.97 1.17
N ARG A 79 15.07 7.17 0.95
CA ARG A 79 13.78 7.63 1.47
C ARG A 79 12.95 8.22 0.35
N LEU A 80 11.64 8.07 0.45
CA LEU A 80 10.67 8.67 -0.44
C LEU A 80 9.85 9.65 0.37
N ASP A 81 9.88 10.92 0.01
CA ASP A 81 8.97 11.91 0.57
C ASP A 81 7.82 12.13 -0.43
N ILE A 82 6.57 12.12 0.04
CA ILE A 82 5.38 12.39 -0.78
C ILE A 82 4.70 13.64 -0.26
N ASN A 83 4.37 14.56 -1.17
CA ASN A 83 3.50 15.68 -0.89
C ASN A 83 2.10 15.39 -1.45
N CYS A 84 1.17 15.16 -0.55
CA CYS A 84 -0.21 14.84 -0.91
C CYS A 84 -0.95 16.05 -1.49
N ARG A 85 -0.56 17.28 -1.16
CA ARG A 85 -1.22 18.47 -1.71
C ARG A 85 -0.82 18.71 -3.16
N ASN A 86 0.48 18.66 -3.45
CA ASN A 86 1.01 18.93 -4.78
C ASN A 86 0.96 17.72 -5.72
N LYS A 87 0.73 16.52 -5.17
CA LYS A 87 0.76 15.25 -5.92
C LYS A 87 2.13 14.99 -6.57
N ASP A 88 3.18 15.26 -5.81
CA ASP A 88 4.56 15.03 -6.20
C ASP A 88 5.30 14.20 -5.14
N TYR A 89 6.45 13.66 -5.54
CA TYR A 89 7.33 12.89 -4.67
C TYR A 89 8.79 13.25 -4.89
N TYR A 90 9.60 13.08 -3.85
CA TYR A 90 11.03 13.29 -3.90
C TYR A 90 11.78 12.06 -3.38
N LEU A 91 12.64 11.51 -4.25
CA LEU A 91 13.50 10.39 -3.94
C LEU A 91 14.82 10.87 -3.33
N ARG A 92 15.01 10.61 -2.04
CA ARG A 92 16.28 10.83 -1.33
C ARG A 92 17.13 9.57 -1.38
N LYS A 93 18.10 9.52 -2.30
CA LYS A 93 19.09 8.43 -2.36
C LYS A 93 20.13 8.51 -1.24
N LYS A 94 20.38 9.70 -0.68
CA LYS A 94 21.37 9.98 0.38
C LYS A 94 20.74 10.85 1.48
N ARG A 95 21.53 11.27 2.49
CA ARG A 95 21.13 12.21 3.55
C ARG A 95 20.96 13.66 3.05
N GLU A 96 20.44 13.85 1.83
CA GLU A 96 20.21 15.16 1.23
C GLU A 96 18.89 15.76 1.75
N MET A 97 18.85 17.09 1.89
CA MET A 97 17.64 17.83 2.29
C MET A 97 16.69 18.02 1.09
N SER A 98 15.39 17.77 1.26
CA SER A 98 14.38 17.84 0.17
C SER A 98 14.21 19.21 -0.45
N GLN A 99 14.59 20.27 0.27
CA GLN A 99 14.53 21.63 -0.21
C GLN A 99 15.49 21.91 -1.38
N ARG A 100 16.44 20.99 -1.66
CA ARG A 100 17.45 21.13 -2.71
C ARG A 100 17.30 20.12 -3.86
N GLY A 101 16.28 19.29 -3.82
CA GLY A 101 16.09 18.20 -4.78
C GLY A 101 14.92 18.41 -5.73
N THR A 102 14.97 17.74 -6.89
CA THR A 102 13.91 17.78 -7.90
C THR A 102 12.74 16.90 -7.48
N TRP A 103 11.57 17.51 -7.30
CA TRP A 103 10.31 16.80 -7.09
C TRP A 103 9.77 16.27 -8.42
N ASN A 104 9.27 15.04 -8.41
CA ASN A 104 8.68 14.38 -9.57
C ASN A 104 7.17 14.31 -9.39
N THR A 105 6.42 14.60 -10.45
CA THR A 105 4.97 14.45 -10.45
C THR A 105 4.58 12.99 -10.25
N ILE A 106 3.55 12.73 -9.44
CA ILE A 106 2.96 11.40 -9.32
C ILE A 106 2.06 11.17 -10.53
N GLU A 107 2.47 10.29 -11.42
CA GLU A 107 1.68 9.91 -12.59
C GLU A 107 0.47 9.04 -12.21
N LYS A 108 -0.66 9.29 -12.85
CA LYS A 108 -1.88 8.48 -12.68
C LYS A 108 -1.65 7.06 -13.19
N GLY A 109 -2.04 6.06 -12.40
CA GLY A 109 -1.85 4.64 -12.65
C GLY A 109 -0.47 4.12 -12.21
N SER A 110 0.42 4.98 -11.72
CA SER A 110 1.73 4.53 -11.21
C SER A 110 1.61 3.87 -9.83
N SER A 111 2.58 3.03 -9.49
CA SER A 111 2.66 2.46 -8.13
C SER A 111 2.82 3.55 -7.06
N TYR A 112 3.42 4.70 -7.41
CA TYR A 112 3.51 5.87 -6.52
C TYR A 112 2.14 6.47 -6.21
N GLU A 113 1.24 6.55 -7.20
CA GLU A 113 -0.15 6.96 -6.98
C GLU A 113 -0.86 5.99 -6.03
N GLU A 114 -0.63 4.69 -6.20
CA GLU A 114 -1.22 3.67 -5.34
C GLU A 114 -0.79 3.84 -3.87
N ILE A 115 0.49 4.16 -3.62
CA ILE A 115 0.99 4.48 -2.28
C ILE A 115 0.34 5.75 -1.76
N ALA A 116 0.27 6.80 -2.57
CA ALA A 116 -0.35 8.05 -2.17
C ALA A 116 -1.83 7.87 -1.81
N GLN A 117 -2.59 7.07 -2.57
CA GLN A 117 -3.99 6.76 -2.25
C GLN A 117 -4.17 6.07 -0.88
N ILE A 118 -3.18 5.28 -0.43
CA ILE A 118 -3.23 4.59 0.87
C ILE A 118 -2.97 5.57 2.02
N TYR A 119 -1.94 6.41 1.89
CA TYR A 119 -1.42 7.19 3.03
C TYR A 119 -1.85 8.65 3.03
N CYS A 120 -2.18 9.25 1.88
CA CYS A 120 -2.57 10.67 1.82
C CYS A 120 -3.91 10.95 2.52
N LYS A 121 -4.75 9.93 2.75
CA LYS A 121 -5.94 10.05 3.60
C LYS A 121 -5.63 10.47 5.04
N ARG A 122 -4.40 10.27 5.50
CA ARG A 122 -3.93 10.64 6.86
C ARG A 122 -3.43 12.08 6.94
N THR A 123 -3.53 12.86 5.86
CA THR A 123 -3.01 14.21 5.75
C THR A 123 -4.14 15.23 5.56
N SER A 124 -3.86 16.52 5.73
CA SER A 124 -4.82 17.59 5.45
C SER A 124 -5.22 17.67 3.95
N ALA A 125 -4.47 17.02 3.06
CA ALA A 125 -4.78 16.95 1.64
C ALA A 125 -5.66 15.74 1.26
N ALA A 126 -6.23 15.02 2.23
CA ALA A 126 -7.02 13.80 1.99
C ALA A 126 -8.15 13.98 0.95
N SER A 127 -8.80 15.15 0.92
CA SER A 127 -9.86 15.47 -0.05
C SER A 127 -9.36 15.51 -1.49
N SER A 128 -8.11 15.94 -1.73
CA SER A 128 -7.47 15.91 -3.05
C SER A 128 -7.21 14.49 -3.58
N TRP A 129 -7.38 13.48 -2.72
CA TRP A 129 -7.25 12.05 -3.01
C TRP A 129 -8.58 11.28 -2.90
N GLY A 130 -9.71 11.99 -2.78
CA GLY A 130 -11.04 11.39 -2.79
C GLY A 130 -11.62 11.06 -1.42
N TYR A 131 -11.01 11.49 -0.31
CA TYR A 131 -11.62 11.45 1.02
C TYR A 131 -12.45 12.70 1.25
N THR A 132 -13.74 12.62 0.92
CA THR A 132 -14.70 13.73 1.02
C THR A 132 -15.88 13.32 1.90
N ALA A 133 -16.72 14.26 2.32
CA ALA A 133 -17.94 13.93 3.07
C ALA A 133 -18.83 12.90 2.32
N GLY A 134 -18.92 13.02 0.99
CA GLY A 134 -19.69 12.12 0.14
C GLY A 134 -19.04 10.78 -0.17
N THR A 135 -17.81 10.52 0.28
CA THR A 135 -17.09 9.25 0.01
C THR A 135 -16.53 8.59 1.25
N LYS A 136 -16.45 9.32 2.38
CA LYS A 136 -15.87 8.88 3.66
C LYS A 136 -16.39 7.51 4.12
N TYR A 137 -17.67 7.23 3.93
CA TYR A 137 -18.29 5.95 4.31
C TYR A 137 -17.70 4.73 3.59
N LEU A 138 -17.02 4.91 2.45
CA LEU A 138 -16.30 3.84 1.75
C LEU A 138 -14.82 3.72 2.14
N TRP A 139 -14.27 4.70 2.86
CA TRP A 139 -12.90 4.69 3.36
C TRP A 139 -12.78 4.13 4.78
N ASP A 140 -13.80 4.44 5.59
CA ASP A 140 -13.81 4.19 7.04
C ASP A 140 -14.57 2.91 7.39
N ILE A 141 -14.70 2.00 6.42
CA ILE A 141 -15.30 0.68 6.62
C ILE A 141 -14.39 -0.14 7.54
N GLU A 142 -15.01 -0.89 8.45
CA GLU A 142 -14.26 -1.83 9.29
C GLU A 142 -13.42 -2.77 8.44
N LYS A 143 -12.16 -2.94 8.83
CA LYS A 143 -11.20 -3.71 8.05
C LYS A 143 -11.52 -5.20 8.19
N PRO A 144 -11.62 -5.95 7.10
CA PRO A 144 -11.81 -7.39 7.16
C PRO A 144 -10.69 -8.06 7.96
N GLN A 145 -11.05 -8.94 8.90
CA GLN A 145 -10.08 -9.59 9.79
C GLN A 145 -9.43 -10.85 9.19
N TYR A 146 -9.98 -11.36 8.07
CA TYR A 146 -9.52 -12.60 7.42
C TYR A 146 -9.53 -12.49 5.89
N SER A 147 -8.93 -13.51 5.25
CA SER A 147 -8.82 -13.60 3.78
C SER A 147 -10.19 -13.78 3.13
N ALA A 148 -10.48 -13.01 2.08
CA ALA A 148 -11.68 -13.16 1.27
C ALA A 148 -11.86 -14.58 0.69
N SER A 149 -10.76 -15.29 0.43
CA SER A 149 -10.80 -16.67 -0.06
C SER A 149 -11.36 -17.69 0.94
N LYS A 150 -11.40 -17.35 2.23
CA LYS A 150 -11.93 -18.19 3.31
C LYS A 150 -13.34 -17.76 3.73
N HIS A 151 -13.95 -16.82 3.02
CA HIS A 151 -15.28 -16.33 3.37
C HIS A 151 -16.33 -17.41 3.11
N GLU A 152 -17.19 -17.64 4.10
CA GLU A 152 -18.29 -18.61 4.01
C GLU A 152 -19.36 -18.12 3.04
N GLY A 153 -19.94 -19.05 2.26
CA GLY A 153 -20.97 -18.78 1.26
C GLY A 153 -20.57 -19.25 -0.14
N ASP A 154 -21.49 -19.10 -1.08
CA ASP A 154 -21.34 -19.58 -2.45
C ASP A 154 -20.71 -18.53 -3.35
N TRP A 155 -19.80 -18.94 -4.23
CA TRP A 155 -19.18 -18.04 -5.20
C TRP A 155 -20.07 -17.88 -6.45
N ILE A 156 -20.78 -16.75 -6.50
CA ILE A 156 -21.67 -16.40 -7.61
C ILE A 156 -20.86 -15.78 -8.75
N THR A 157 -20.97 -16.36 -9.94
CA THR A 157 -20.28 -15.86 -11.14
C THR A 157 -21.08 -14.72 -11.77
N LEU A 158 -20.48 -13.53 -11.83
CA LEU A 158 -21.06 -12.37 -12.50
C LEU A 158 -20.63 -12.27 -13.96
N TYR A 159 -19.38 -12.66 -14.24
CA TYR A 159 -18.84 -12.64 -15.59
C TYR A 159 -17.80 -13.74 -15.77
N LYS A 160 -17.83 -14.43 -16.90
CA LYS A 160 -16.79 -15.37 -17.31
C LYS A 160 -16.66 -15.39 -18.83
N ASN A 161 -15.45 -15.19 -19.33
CA ASN A 161 -15.09 -15.43 -20.72
C ASN A 161 -13.75 -16.17 -20.80
N ASN A 162 -13.24 -16.41 -22.01
CA ASN A 162 -11.99 -17.14 -22.23
C ASN A 162 -10.76 -16.51 -21.55
N SER A 163 -10.81 -15.21 -21.23
CA SER A 163 -9.71 -14.40 -20.72
C SER A 163 -9.91 -13.85 -19.30
N ARG A 164 -11.14 -13.81 -18.77
CA ARG A 164 -11.49 -13.11 -17.53
C ARG A 164 -12.63 -13.80 -16.80
N GLU A 165 -12.57 -13.79 -15.48
CA GLU A 165 -13.64 -14.28 -14.60
C GLU A 165 -13.78 -13.33 -13.42
N PHE A 166 -15.02 -13.01 -13.03
CA PHE A 166 -15.33 -12.23 -11.84
C PHE A 166 -16.47 -12.90 -11.08
N LYS A 167 -16.24 -13.15 -9.79
CA LYS A 167 -17.21 -13.71 -8.86
C LYS A 167 -17.32 -12.85 -7.61
N TYR A 168 -18.44 -12.92 -6.94
CA TYR A 168 -18.59 -12.45 -5.57
C TYR A 168 -19.16 -13.56 -4.69
N ASN A 169 -18.86 -13.52 -3.41
CA ASN A 169 -19.42 -14.48 -2.46
C ASN A 169 -20.85 -14.05 -2.06
N SER A 170 -21.79 -15.00 -2.01
CA SER A 170 -23.20 -14.78 -1.75
C SER A 170 -23.49 -14.21 -0.37
N ASN A 171 -22.64 -14.49 0.62
CA ASN A 171 -22.75 -13.99 1.98
C ASN A 171 -22.25 -12.55 2.09
N THR A 172 -22.94 -11.64 1.40
CA THR A 172 -22.66 -10.20 1.42
C THR A 172 -23.24 -9.54 2.66
N GLN A 173 -22.59 -8.49 3.16
CA GLN A 173 -23.12 -7.67 4.25
C GLN A 173 -23.63 -6.33 3.70
N LYS A 174 -24.93 -6.06 3.83
CA LYS A 174 -25.53 -4.75 3.51
C LYS A 174 -25.47 -3.86 4.74
N ILE A 175 -24.73 -2.76 4.65
CA ILE A 175 -24.55 -1.80 5.74
C ILE A 175 -24.95 -0.43 5.22
N TYR A 176 -26.21 -0.05 5.47
CA TYR A 176 -26.87 1.21 5.07
C TYR A 176 -26.54 1.70 3.66
N ASP A 177 -25.36 2.28 3.48
CA ASP A 177 -24.90 2.99 2.29
C ASP A 177 -24.03 2.15 1.33
N TYR A 178 -23.65 0.93 1.73
CA TYR A 178 -22.79 0.04 0.94
C TYR A 178 -23.07 -1.46 1.15
N ILE A 179 -22.57 -2.24 0.20
CA ILE A 179 -22.46 -3.69 0.26
C ILE A 179 -20.99 -4.05 0.42
N LEU A 180 -20.67 -4.80 1.48
CA LEU A 180 -19.38 -5.46 1.62
C LEU A 180 -19.46 -6.87 1.05
N ALA A 181 -18.58 -7.19 0.12
CA ALA A 181 -18.50 -8.50 -0.50
C ALA A 181 -17.05 -8.97 -0.60
N ALA A 182 -16.86 -10.29 -0.44
CA ALA A 182 -15.66 -10.95 -0.91
C ALA A 182 -15.79 -11.15 -2.43
N TYR A 183 -14.72 -10.86 -3.19
CA TYR A 183 -14.68 -11.06 -4.63
C TYR A 183 -13.51 -11.96 -5.05
N PHE A 184 -13.68 -12.59 -6.21
CA PHE A 184 -12.62 -13.27 -6.94
C PHE A 184 -12.53 -12.65 -8.33
N TYR A 185 -11.32 -12.33 -8.77
CA TYR A 185 -11.04 -11.87 -10.11
C TYR A 185 -9.91 -12.67 -10.72
N GLN A 186 -10.10 -13.12 -11.97
CA GLN A 186 -9.07 -13.73 -12.76
C GLN A 186 -8.93 -13.01 -14.10
N LYS A 187 -7.69 -12.81 -14.54
CA LYS A 187 -7.33 -12.33 -15.87
C LYS A 187 -6.22 -13.22 -16.44
N LYS A 188 -6.41 -13.68 -17.68
CA LYS A 188 -5.35 -14.27 -18.51
C LYS A 188 -4.69 -13.13 -19.29
N GLU A 189 -3.39 -12.94 -19.09
CA GLU A 189 -2.60 -12.03 -19.91
C GLU A 189 -1.83 -12.89 -20.92
N SER A 190 -2.16 -12.73 -22.21
CA SER A 190 -1.33 -13.21 -23.32
C SER A 190 -0.56 -12.01 -23.87
N TYR A 191 0.77 -12.04 -23.77
CA TYR A 191 1.60 -11.04 -24.44
C TYR A 191 1.83 -11.49 -25.89
N GLN A 192 1.71 -10.58 -26.85
CA GLN A 192 1.85 -10.88 -28.30
C GLN A 192 3.19 -11.55 -28.67
N TYR A 193 4.21 -11.45 -27.81
CA TYR A 193 5.57 -11.93 -28.05
C TYR A 193 6.10 -12.88 -26.96
N ASP A 194 5.24 -13.35 -26.04
CA ASP A 194 5.60 -14.32 -25.01
C ASP A 194 4.61 -15.50 -25.07
N PRO A 195 5.05 -16.73 -25.36
CA PRO A 195 4.17 -17.90 -25.38
C PRO A 195 3.59 -18.24 -23.99
N TYR A 196 4.07 -17.59 -22.93
CA TYR A 196 3.62 -17.82 -21.57
C TYR A 196 2.34 -17.04 -21.24
N ILE A 197 1.21 -17.76 -21.14
CA ILE A 197 -0.05 -17.20 -20.61
C ILE A 197 0.09 -17.06 -19.09
N SER A 198 0.39 -15.86 -18.60
CA SER A 198 0.33 -15.61 -17.16
C SER A 198 -1.14 -15.49 -16.72
N ARG A 199 -1.54 -16.34 -15.76
CA ARG A 199 -2.84 -16.25 -15.10
C ARG A 199 -2.66 -15.46 -13.81
N LYS A 200 -3.26 -14.27 -13.73
CA LYS A 200 -3.36 -13.52 -12.48
C LYS A 200 -4.75 -13.73 -11.92
N SER A 201 -4.84 -14.36 -10.76
CA SER A 201 -6.07 -14.50 -10.00
C SER A 201 -5.88 -13.91 -8.61
N ASP A 202 -6.91 -13.23 -8.11
CA ASP A 202 -6.87 -12.56 -6.82
C ASP A 202 -8.22 -12.70 -6.10
N TYR A 203 -8.15 -12.87 -4.79
CA TYR A 203 -9.30 -12.82 -3.88
C TYR A 203 -9.17 -11.58 -3.02
N GLY A 204 -10.20 -10.75 -2.97
CA GLY A 204 -10.16 -9.51 -2.22
C GLY A 204 -11.50 -9.13 -1.62
N TRP A 205 -11.49 -8.05 -0.84
CA TRP A 205 -12.70 -7.45 -0.32
C TRP A 205 -13.04 -6.20 -1.11
N ILE A 206 -14.31 -6.04 -1.46
CA ILE A 206 -14.84 -4.89 -2.16
C ILE A 206 -16.01 -4.32 -1.38
N ALA A 207 -16.01 -3.01 -1.22
CA ALA A 207 -17.14 -2.24 -0.72
C ALA A 207 -17.76 -1.47 -1.88
N VAL A 208 -19.04 -1.72 -2.13
CA VAL A 208 -19.77 -1.14 -3.25
C VAL A 208 -20.84 -0.22 -2.70
N SER A 209 -20.88 1.03 -3.12
CA SER A 209 -21.92 1.94 -2.66
C SER A 209 -23.29 1.59 -3.23
N CYS A 210 -24.32 1.75 -2.40
CA CYS A 210 -25.71 1.72 -2.84
C CYS A 210 -26.23 3.08 -3.33
N LYS A 211 -25.62 4.19 -2.88
CA LYS A 211 -25.98 5.57 -3.25
C LYS A 211 -25.46 5.95 -4.64
N ASP A 212 -24.18 5.72 -4.85
CA ASP A 212 -23.45 6.19 -6.04
C ASP A 212 -22.74 5.05 -6.76
N ASN A 213 -22.35 5.28 -8.01
CA ASN A 213 -21.58 4.28 -8.77
C ASN A 213 -20.11 4.32 -8.35
N LEU A 214 -19.86 4.07 -7.07
CA LEU A 214 -18.55 4.10 -6.43
C LEU A 214 -18.27 2.79 -5.73
N TYR A 215 -16.99 2.40 -5.71
CA TYR A 215 -16.54 1.27 -4.93
C TYR A 215 -15.12 1.50 -4.40
N SER A 216 -14.83 0.88 -3.26
CA SER A 216 -13.48 0.77 -2.71
C SER A 216 -13.07 -0.70 -2.63
N VAL A 217 -11.79 -0.96 -2.78
CA VAL A 217 -11.20 -2.30 -2.62
C VAL A 217 -10.26 -2.26 -1.43
N PHE A 218 -10.31 -3.30 -0.60
CA PHE A 218 -9.39 -3.44 0.52
C PHE A 218 -8.05 -3.94 0.01
N ARG A 219 -6.99 -3.16 0.25
CA ARG A 219 -5.63 -3.57 -0.02
C ARG A 219 -4.99 -4.07 1.26
N LYS A 220 -4.64 -5.34 1.28
CA LYS A 220 -3.86 -5.94 2.37
C LYS A 220 -2.44 -5.36 2.36
N LEU A 221 -1.95 -4.97 3.53
CA LEU A 221 -0.57 -4.57 3.77
C LEU A 221 0.06 -5.72 4.55
N SER A 222 0.90 -6.53 3.90
CA SER A 222 1.63 -7.70 4.43
C SER A 222 0.81 -8.99 4.56
N ASN A 223 1.42 -10.03 5.15
CA ASN A 223 0.75 -11.31 5.42
C ASN A 223 -0.26 -11.25 6.60
N SER A 224 -0.41 -10.12 7.29
CA SER A 224 -1.33 -9.93 8.44
C SER A 224 -2.71 -9.39 8.04
N SER A 225 -3.70 -9.34 8.94
CA SER A 225 -5.01 -8.67 8.71
C SER A 225 -4.92 -7.15 8.54
N LYS A 226 -3.71 -6.57 8.62
CA LYS A 226 -3.50 -5.14 8.41
C LYS A 226 -3.68 -4.82 6.92
N GLY A 227 -4.37 -3.72 6.64
CA GLY A 227 -4.65 -3.25 5.29
C GLY A 227 -5.29 -1.88 5.30
N GLU A 228 -5.57 -1.33 4.13
CA GLU A 228 -6.28 -0.07 3.95
C GLU A 228 -7.28 -0.17 2.80
N TRP A 229 -8.46 0.44 3.00
CA TRP A 229 -9.37 0.72 1.91
C TRP A 229 -8.76 1.74 0.96
N MET A 230 -8.74 1.40 -0.32
CA MET A 230 -8.26 2.27 -1.40
C MET A 230 -9.24 3.42 -1.64
N ALA A 231 -8.78 4.47 -2.32
CA ALA A 231 -9.65 5.57 -2.71
C ALA A 231 -10.85 5.07 -3.53
N PRO A 232 -12.10 5.44 -3.16
CA PRO A 232 -13.28 5.13 -3.92
C PRO A 232 -13.16 5.63 -5.34
N LYS A 233 -13.50 4.77 -6.29
CA LYS A 233 -13.44 5.07 -7.71
C LYS A 233 -14.71 4.63 -8.41
N PRO A 234 -15.05 5.25 -9.55
CA PRO A 234 -16.23 4.86 -10.30
C PRO A 234 -16.08 3.46 -10.89
N GLY A 235 -17.14 2.66 -10.78
CA GLY A 235 -17.25 1.35 -11.43
C GLY A 235 -17.64 1.48 -12.91
N PRO A 236 -17.00 0.75 -13.84
CA PRO A 236 -17.51 0.71 -15.21
C PRO A 236 -18.90 0.07 -15.21
N ILE A 237 -19.80 0.58 -16.05
CA ILE A 237 -21.14 0.01 -16.24
C ILE A 237 -20.99 -1.45 -16.71
N GLY A 238 -21.67 -2.37 -16.04
CA GLY A 238 -21.54 -3.81 -16.30
C GLY A 238 -20.25 -4.46 -15.75
N GLY A 239 -19.40 -3.70 -15.06
CA GLY A 239 -18.28 -4.25 -14.30
C GLY A 239 -18.71 -4.89 -12.99
N GLY A 240 -17.82 -5.68 -12.38
CA GLY A 240 -18.11 -6.46 -11.16
C GLY A 240 -18.76 -5.63 -10.03
N ALA A 241 -18.21 -4.46 -9.70
CA ALA A 241 -18.80 -3.57 -8.70
C ALA A 241 -20.21 -3.10 -9.06
N SER A 242 -20.43 -2.70 -10.32
CA SER A 242 -21.74 -2.27 -10.82
C SER A 242 -22.76 -3.42 -10.78
N LEU A 243 -22.33 -4.64 -11.10
CA LEU A 243 -23.19 -5.82 -11.04
C LEU A 243 -23.53 -6.23 -9.60
N ILE A 244 -22.58 -6.18 -8.67
CA ILE A 244 -22.86 -6.37 -7.22
C ILE A 244 -23.86 -5.32 -6.74
N ARG A 245 -23.65 -4.04 -7.08
CA ARG A 245 -24.57 -2.96 -6.72
C ARG A 245 -25.98 -3.26 -7.19
N LYS A 246 -26.14 -3.60 -8.47
CA LYS A 246 -27.43 -3.93 -9.07
C LYS A 246 -28.10 -5.10 -8.37
N ALA A 247 -27.33 -6.13 -8.06
CA ALA A 247 -27.83 -7.33 -7.42
C ALA A 247 -28.22 -7.13 -5.95
N LYS A 248 -27.51 -6.30 -5.17
CA LYS A 248 -27.64 -6.27 -3.70
C LYS A 248 -28.16 -4.97 -3.09
N CYS A 249 -28.09 -3.86 -3.81
CA CYS A 249 -28.62 -2.59 -3.31
C CYS A 249 -30.11 -2.39 -3.62
N TYR A 250 -30.60 -2.98 -4.71
CA TYR A 250 -31.98 -2.85 -5.18
C TYR A 250 -32.82 -4.13 -4.99
N GLU A 251 -32.31 -5.09 -4.20
CA GLU A 251 -33.14 -6.08 -3.49
C GLU A 251 -33.87 -5.34 -2.35
#